data_AF-A0AAU5Z1T4-F1
#
_entry.id   AF-A0AAU5Z1T4-F1
#
_cell.length_a   1.000
_cell.length_b   1.000
_cell.length_c   1.000
_cell.angle_alpha   90.00
_cell.angle_beta   90.00
_cell.angle_gamma   90.00
#
_symmetry.space_group_name_H-M   'P 1'
#
loop_
_entity.id
_entity.type
_entity.pdbx_description
1 polymer ?
#
loop_
_entity_poly.entity_id
_entity_poly.type
_entity_poly.pdbx_seq_one_letter_code
_entity_poly.pdbx_strand_id
1 'polypeptide(L)'
;MNTDGQLPDGKRGPVLDELAAEVEADLELIANSRPDAAEPETPDRWLDDPEEVQVEETDLCSLLGAVEALQVDPPHDPGDAAAR
;
A
#
# COMPACT_ATOMS: atom_id res chain seq x y z
N MET A 1 13.10 9.36 26.85
CA MET A 1 12.35 9.48 25.58
C MET A 1 12.32 8.08 25.00
N ASN A 2 11.21 7.37 25.24
CA ASN A 2 11.10 5.94 24.94
C ASN A 2 10.65 5.78 23.49
N THR A 3 11.37 4.92 22.77
CA THR A 3 11.11 4.51 21.39
C THR A 3 9.97 3.48 21.36
N ASP A 4 8.74 3.94 21.55
CA ASP A 4 7.52 3.12 21.43
C ASP A 4 6.94 3.22 20.00
N GLY A 5 7.71 2.75 19.01
CA GLY A 5 7.27 2.71 17.61
C GLY A 5 7.84 1.55 16.79
N GLN A 6 8.78 0.78 17.34
CA GLN A 6 9.32 -0.38 16.66
C GLN A 6 8.41 -1.58 16.95
N LEU A 7 7.63 -2.01 15.96
CA LEU A 7 7.03 -3.35 16.01
C LEU A 7 8.18 -4.35 16.19
N PRO A 8 8.09 -5.29 17.16
CA PRO A 8 9.13 -6.30 17.32
C PRO A 8 9.28 -7.04 15.99
N ASP A 9 10.51 -7.31 15.55
CA ASP A 9 10.80 -7.85 14.20
C ASP A 9 9.98 -9.10 13.85
N GLY A 10 9.57 -9.89 14.85
CA GLY A 10 8.69 -11.06 14.69
C GLY A 10 7.22 -10.77 14.36
N LYS A 11 6.75 -9.50 14.42
CA LYS A 11 5.40 -9.07 14.02
C LYS A 11 5.38 -8.29 12.71
N ARG A 12 6.54 -7.88 12.19
CA ARG A 12 6.62 -7.06 10.97
C ARG A 12 6.12 -7.81 9.74
N GLY A 13 6.46 -9.09 9.60
CA GLY A 13 5.97 -9.94 8.49
C GLY A 13 4.44 -9.99 8.43
N PRO A 14 3.75 -10.48 9.48
CA PRO A 14 2.28 -10.56 9.48
C PRO A 14 1.56 -9.22 9.25
N VAL A 15 2.13 -8.12 9.74
CA VAL A 15 1.56 -6.77 9.52
C VAL A 15 1.74 -6.31 8.08
N LEU A 16 2.89 -6.60 7.46
CA LEU A 16 3.13 -6.28 6.05
C LEU A 16 2.30 -7.17 5.11
N ASP A 17 2.06 -8.42 5.49
CA ASP A 17 1.17 -9.33 4.74
C ASP A 17 -0.29 -8.86 4.78
N GLU A 18 -0.77 -8.45 5.96
CA GLU A 18 -2.12 -7.89 6.14
C GLU A 18 -2.30 -6.60 5.34
N LEU A 19 -1.33 -5.68 5.43
CA LEU A 19 -1.36 -4.43 4.67
C LEU A 19 -1.31 -4.66 3.16
N ALA A 20 -0.50 -5.62 2.68
CA ALA A 20 -0.48 -5.97 1.26
C ALA A 20 -1.85 -6.47 0.79
N ALA A 21 -2.50 -7.35 1.55
CA ALA A 21 -3.81 -7.88 1.22
C ALA A 21 -4.91 -6.80 1.19
N GLU A 22 -4.86 -5.83 2.09
CA GLU A 22 -5.78 -4.68 2.09
C GLU A 22 -5.57 -3.81 0.83
N VAL A 23 -4.32 -3.47 0.52
CA VAL A 23 -4.00 -2.66 -0.67
C VAL A 23 -4.39 -3.37 -1.97
N GLU A 24 -4.18 -4.68 -2.06
CA GLU A 24 -4.63 -5.49 -3.20
C GLU A 24 -6.16 -5.48 -3.36
N ALA A 25 -6.90 -5.55 -2.25
CA ALA A 25 -8.36 -5.50 -2.27
C ALA A 25 -8.89 -4.14 -2.75
N ASP A 26 -8.26 -3.04 -2.32
CA ASP A 26 -8.62 -1.69 -2.76
C ASP A 26 -8.32 -1.48 -4.25
N LEU A 27 -7.18 -1.98 -4.74
CA LEU A 27 -6.85 -1.97 -6.17
C LEU A 27 -7.83 -2.79 -7.01
N GLU A 28 -8.27 -3.95 -6.51
CA GLU A 28 -9.31 -4.76 -7.17
C GLU A 28 -10.66 -4.02 -7.20
N LEU A 29 -11.01 -3.29 -6.14
CA LEU A 29 -12.22 -2.47 -6.11
C LEU A 29 -12.18 -1.36 -7.16
N ILE A 30 -11.06 -0.63 -7.27
CA ILE A 30 -10.87 0.40 -8.29
C ILE A 30 -10.99 -0.21 -9.70
N ALA A 31 -10.33 -1.34 -9.94
CA ALA A 31 -10.37 -2.02 -11.23
C ALA A 31 -11.80 -2.43 -11.63
N ASN A 32 -12.58 -2.94 -10.68
CA ASN A 32 -13.96 -3.35 -10.89
C ASN A 32 -14.95 -2.18 -11.01
N SER A 33 -14.57 -1.00 -10.52
CA SER A 33 -15.40 0.21 -10.54
C SER A 33 -15.22 1.05 -11.80
N ARG A 34 -14.26 0.71 -12.67
CA ARG A 34 -14.04 1.43 -13.93
C ARG A 34 -15.24 1.26 -14.88
N PRO A 35 -15.82 2.36 -15.38
CA PRO A 35 -16.91 2.30 -16.33
C PRO A 35 -16.46 1.64 -17.65
N ASP A 36 -17.37 0.97 -18.33
CA ASP A 36 -17.08 0.38 -19.64
C ASP A 36 -16.70 1.50 -20.62
N ALA A 37 -15.56 1.34 -21.30
CA ALA A 37 -15.09 2.29 -22.29
C ALA A 37 -16.07 2.46 -23.47
N ALA A 38 -16.96 1.49 -23.69
CA ALA A 38 -18.03 1.57 -24.67
C ALA A 38 -19.20 2.48 -24.24
N GLU A 39 -19.38 2.71 -22.93
CA GLU A 39 -20.48 3.50 -22.37
C GLU A 39 -19.97 4.43 -21.25
N PRO A 40 -19.23 5.51 -21.59
CA PRO A 40 -18.74 6.43 -20.60
C PRO A 40 -19.91 7.16 -19.91
N GLU A 41 -19.89 7.15 -18.58
CA GLU A 41 -20.87 7.87 -17.79
C GLU A 41 -20.68 9.38 -17.92
N THR A 42 -21.77 10.12 -17.78
CA THR A 42 -21.73 11.58 -17.76
C THR A 42 -21.29 12.07 -16.37
N PRO A 43 -20.53 13.18 -16.27
CA PRO A 43 -19.97 13.65 -14.99
C PRO A 43 -20.99 13.90 -13.87
N ASP A 44 -22.24 14.20 -14.21
CA ASP A 44 -23.35 14.36 -13.26
C ASP A 44 -23.78 13.05 -12.58
N ARG A 45 -23.29 11.91 -13.07
CA ARG A 45 -23.59 10.57 -12.55
C ARG A 45 -22.42 9.90 -11.86
N TRP A 46 -21.22 10.46 -11.99
CA TRP A 46 -20.03 9.95 -11.32
C TRP A 46 -20.21 10.04 -9.80
N LEU A 47 -19.94 8.93 -9.12
CA LEU A 47 -19.91 8.90 -7.66
C LEU A 47 -18.58 9.47 -7.13
N ASP A 48 -17.50 9.25 -7.88
CA ASP A 48 -16.14 9.64 -7.55
C ASP A 48 -15.51 10.37 -8.75
N ASP A 49 -14.57 11.28 -8.49
CA ASP A 49 -13.82 11.95 -9.56
C ASP A 49 -12.78 10.98 -10.15
N PRO A 50 -12.83 10.68 -11.47
CA PRO A 50 -11.85 9.80 -12.11
C PRO A 50 -10.40 10.26 -11.97
N GLU A 51 -10.14 11.57 -11.81
CA GLU A 51 -8.79 12.07 -11.54
C GLU A 51 -8.34 11.68 -10.12
N GLU A 52 -9.22 11.83 -9.12
CA GLU A 52 -8.92 11.43 -7.73
C GLU A 52 -8.72 9.91 -7.62
N VAL A 53 -9.57 9.12 -8.26
CA VAL A 53 -9.42 7.65 -8.29
C VAL A 53 -8.09 7.21 -8.92
N GLN A 54 -7.62 7.94 -9.94
CA GLN A 54 -6.36 7.62 -10.62
C GLN A 54 -5.13 8.01 -9.79
N VAL A 55 -5.22 9.09 -9.00
CA VAL A 55 -4.21 9.45 -8.01
C VAL A 55 -4.14 8.39 -6.91
N GLU A 56 -5.29 7.98 -6.37
CA GLU A 56 -5.37 6.95 -5.33
C GLU A 56 -4.79 5.61 -5.81
N GLU A 57 -5.13 5.16 -7.02
CA GLU A 57 -4.54 3.96 -7.62
C GLU A 57 -3.01 4.04 -7.72
N THR A 58 -2.48 5.22 -8.06
CA THR A 58 -1.03 5.45 -8.16
C THR A 58 -0.35 5.36 -6.79
N ASP A 59 -0.99 5.93 -5.77
CA ASP A 59 -0.51 5.91 -4.39
C ASP A 59 -0.54 4.50 -3.80
N LEU A 60 -1.63 3.75 -4.04
CA LEU A 60 -1.77 2.34 -3.64
C LEU A 60 -0.74 1.44 -4.33
N CYS A 61 -0.50 1.61 -5.63
CA CYS A 61 0.56 0.89 -6.34
C CYS A 61 1.95 1.18 -5.74
N SER A 62 2.21 2.45 -5.40
CA SER A 62 3.47 2.86 -4.78
C SER A 62 3.62 2.27 -3.37
N LEU A 63 2.53 2.23 -2.60
CA LEU A 63 2.50 1.65 -1.27
C LEU A 63 2.75 0.13 -1.31
N LEU A 64 2.11 -0.59 -2.24
CA LEU A 64 2.33 -2.03 -2.41
C LEU A 64 3.79 -2.33 -2.70
N GLY A 65 4.41 -1.60 -3.65
CA GLY A 65 5.84 -1.75 -3.94
C GLY A 65 6.75 -1.44 -2.74
N ALA A 66 6.37 -0.48 -1.90
CA ALA A 66 7.11 -0.18 -0.67
C ALA A 66 6.95 -1.31 0.37
N VAL A 67 5.76 -1.89 0.50
CA VAL A 67 5.50 -3.05 1.38
C VAL A 67 6.32 -4.25 0.93
N GLU A 68 6.30 -4.57 -0.36
CA GLU A 68 7.10 -5.66 -0.95
C GLU A 68 8.61 -5.45 -0.71
N ALA A 69 9.12 -4.24 -0.93
CA ALA A 69 10.52 -3.91 -0.66
C ALA A 69 10.88 -4.12 0.82
N LEU A 70 9.99 -3.72 1.74
CA LEU A 70 10.18 -3.88 3.18
C LEU A 70 10.10 -5.35 3.65
N GLN A 71 9.40 -6.22 2.92
CA GLN A 71 9.38 -7.66 3.19
C GLN A 71 10.69 -8.34 2.75
N VAL A 72 11.31 -7.86 1.68
CA VAL A 72 12.58 -8.39 1.16
C VAL A 72 13.79 -7.89 1.96
N ASP A 73 13.75 -6.64 2.45
CA ASP A 73 14.84 -6.07 3.24
C ASP A 73 14.82 -6.59 4.68
N PRO A 74 15.82 -7.39 5.10
CA PRO A 74 15.93 -7.77 6.50
C PRO A 74 16.09 -6.51 7.36
N PRO A 75 15.51 -6.47 8.57
CA PRO A 75 15.73 -5.37 9.48
C PRO A 75 17.25 -5.24 9.70
N HIS A 76 17.82 -4.14 9.22
CA HIS A 76 19.21 -3.81 9.53
C HIS A 76 19.23 -3.44 11.01
N ASP A 77 19.71 -4.35 11.87
CA ASP A 77 20.05 -4.01 13.24
C ASP A 77 21.27 -3.07 13.20
N PRO A 78 21.15 -1.79 13.62
CA PRO A 78 22.30 -0.90 13.72
C PRO A 78 23.21 -1.25 14.91
N GLY A 79 22.91 -2.30 15.68
CA GLY A 79 23.68 -2.75 16.85
C GLY A 79 25.03 -3.44 16.56
N ASP A 80 25.28 -3.93 15.34
CA ASP A 80 26.50 -4.70 15.03
C ASP A 80 27.65 -3.85 14.47
N ALA A 81 27.43 -2.56 14.20
CA ALA A 81 28.46 -1.64 13.73
C ALA A 81 29.34 -1.04 14.86
N ALA A 82 28.99 -1.29 16.14
CA ALA A 82 29.70 -0.72 17.30
C ALA A 82 30.72 -1.69 17.96
N ALA A 83 30.93 -2.88 17.39
CA ALA A 83 31.73 -3.94 18.02
C ALA A 83 32.88 -4.46 17.15
N ARG A 84 33.64 -3.60 16.45
CA ARG A 84 35.01 -3.91 16.00
C ARG A 84 35.92 -2.69 16.01
#